data_AF-A0A377XNF4-F1
#
_entry.id   AF-A0A377XNF4-F1
#
_cell.length_a   1.000
_cell.length_b   1.000
_cell.length_c   1.000
_cell.angle_alpha   90.00
_cell.angle_beta   90.00
_cell.angle_gamma   90.00
#
_symmetry.space_group_name_H-M   'P 1'
#
loop_
_entity.id
_entity.type
_entity.pdbx_description
1 polymer ?
#
loop_
_entity_poly.entity_id
_entity_poly.type
_entity_poly.pdbx_seq_one_letter_code
_entity_poly.pdbx_strand_id
1 'polypeptide(L)'
;MKLQLVAVGTKMPDWVQTGFSEYLRRFPKDMPFELVEIPAGKRGKNADIKRILEKEGEMMLAAAGKNRIVTLDIPGKPWDTPQLGARTGTLETGRARRQFTGRRPGRSLSRL
;
A
#
# COMPACT_ATOMS: atom_id res chain seq x y z
N MET A 1 15.25 -9.11 0.41
CA MET A 1 13.85 -8.98 0.95
C MET A 1 12.89 -8.63 -0.18
N LYS A 2 11.55 -8.69 -0.03
CA LYS A 2 10.63 -8.23 -1.10
C LYS A 2 9.63 -7.21 -0.55
N LEU A 3 9.56 -6.05 -1.21
CA LEU A 3 8.62 -4.98 -0.93
C LEU A 3 7.49 -5.05 -1.95
N GLN A 4 6.27 -4.94 -1.46
CA GLN A 4 5.08 -4.88 -2.27
C GLN A 4 4.28 -3.66 -1.85
N LEU A 5 3.79 -2.88 -2.80
CA LEU A 5 2.90 -1.76 -2.57
C LEU A 5 1.55 -2.14 -3.15
N VAL A 6 0.54 -2.23 -2.31
CA VAL A 6 -0.85 -2.42 -2.73
C VAL A 6 -1.56 -1.08 -2.64
N ALA A 7 -1.94 -0.56 -3.79
CA ALA A 7 -2.67 0.69 -3.92
C ALA A 7 -4.05 0.45 -4.53
N VAL A 8 -5.04 1.24 -4.12
CA VAL A 8 -6.38 1.22 -4.73
C VAL A 8 -6.46 2.34 -5.75
N GLY A 9 -6.82 2.00 -6.99
CA GLY A 9 -6.93 2.92 -8.12
C GLY A 9 -5.93 2.59 -9.22
N THR A 10 -6.44 2.48 -10.45
CA THR A 10 -5.68 2.07 -11.65
C THR A 10 -5.47 3.23 -12.64
N LYS A 11 -5.87 4.45 -12.27
CA LYS A 11 -5.71 5.67 -13.07
C LYS A 11 -4.86 6.68 -12.32
N MET A 12 -3.57 6.40 -12.21
CA MET A 12 -2.60 7.36 -11.73
C MET A 12 -2.18 8.29 -12.88
N PRO A 13 -2.15 9.62 -12.68
CA PRO A 13 -1.62 10.56 -13.66
C PRO A 13 -0.18 10.23 -14.08
N ASP A 14 0.21 10.61 -15.29
CA ASP A 14 1.55 10.28 -15.85
C ASP A 14 2.70 10.81 -14.98
N TRP A 15 2.54 11.98 -14.35
CA TRP A 15 3.54 12.54 -13.44
C TRP A 15 3.75 11.67 -12.19
N VAL A 16 2.70 10.99 -11.70
CA VAL A 16 2.80 10.06 -10.57
C VAL A 16 3.53 8.79 -10.99
N GLN A 17 3.15 8.21 -12.13
CA GLN A 17 3.78 6.99 -12.65
C GLN A 17 5.28 7.20 -12.93
N THR A 18 5.62 8.36 -13.49
CA THR A 18 6.99 8.75 -13.79
C THR A 18 7.80 8.90 -12.50
N GLY A 19 7.29 9.66 -11.52
CA GLY A 19 7.97 9.82 -10.23
C GLY A 19 8.13 8.48 -9.50
N PHE A 20 7.08 7.66 -9.48
CA PHE A 20 7.15 6.33 -8.87
C PHE A 20 8.19 5.42 -9.55
N SER A 21 8.23 5.41 -10.88
CA SER A 21 9.20 4.62 -11.65
C SER A 21 10.64 5.06 -11.38
N GLU A 22 10.87 6.36 -11.19
CA GLU A 22 12.19 6.90 -10.84
C GLU A 22 12.66 6.36 -9.48
N TYR A 23 11.79 6.35 -8.47
CA TYR A 23 12.11 5.76 -7.17
C TYR A 23 12.28 4.25 -7.25
N LEU A 24 11.44 3.55 -8.02
CA LEU A 24 11.50 2.09 -8.17
C LEU A 24 12.85 1.64 -8.74
N ARG A 25 13.45 2.41 -9.65
CA ARG A 25 14.77 2.13 -10.22
C ARG A 25 15.94 2.32 -9.25
N ARG A 26 15.75 3.09 -8.17
CA ARG A 26 16.79 3.31 -7.14
C ARG A 26 16.89 2.15 -6.15
N PHE A 27 15.93 1.21 -6.15
CA PHE A 27 15.99 0.04 -5.28
C PHE A 27 16.99 -1.01 -5.80
N PRO A 28 17.86 -1.57 -4.94
CA PRO A 28 18.81 -2.60 -5.32
C PRO A 28 18.09 -3.92 -5.65
N LYS A 29 18.70 -4.77 -6.49
CA LYS A 29 18.13 -6.07 -6.91
C LYS A 29 17.90 -7.05 -5.75
N ASP A 30 18.56 -6.85 -4.62
CA ASP A 30 18.36 -7.65 -3.40
C ASP A 30 17.06 -7.28 -2.64
N MET A 31 16.44 -6.15 -3.00
CA MET A 31 15.17 -5.70 -2.44
C MET A 31 14.17 -5.33 -3.55
N PRO A 32 13.66 -6.32 -4.33
CA PRO A 32 12.63 -6.08 -5.34
C PRO A 32 11.41 -5.37 -4.75
N PHE A 33 11.02 -4.28 -5.42
CA PHE A 33 9.82 -3.51 -5.14
C PHE A 33 8.77 -3.78 -6.21
N GLU A 34 7.58 -4.24 -5.82
CA GLU A 34 6.47 -4.51 -6.73
C GLU A 34 5.27 -3.63 -6.41
N LEU A 35 4.60 -3.11 -7.44
CA LEU A 35 3.33 -2.41 -7.32
C LEU A 35 2.19 -3.37 -7.72
N VAL A 36 1.16 -3.44 -6.88
CA VAL A 36 -0.09 -4.16 -7.16
C VAL A 36 -1.22 -3.16 -7.06
N GLU A 37 -1.83 -2.86 -8.19
CA GLU A 37 -2.96 -1.95 -8.29
C GLU A 37 -4.27 -2.73 -8.17
N ILE A 38 -5.09 -2.35 -7.20
CA ILE A 38 -6.43 -2.90 -6.99
C ILE A 38 -7.44 -1.97 -7.67
N PRO A 39 -8.33 -2.47 -8.54
CA PRO A 39 -9.33 -1.65 -9.19
C PRO A 39 -10.27 -1.04 -8.15
N ALA A 40 -10.38 0.29 -8.15
CA ALA A 40 -11.30 1.01 -7.28
C ALA A 40 -12.75 0.74 -7.71
N GLY A 41 -13.64 0.49 -6.76
CA GLY A 41 -15.05 0.28 -7.08
C GLY A 41 -15.72 1.57 -7.57
N LYS A 42 -16.58 1.46 -8.59
CA LYS A 42 -17.32 2.61 -9.13
C LYS A 42 -18.32 3.13 -8.08
N ARG A 43 -18.08 4.33 -7.56
CA ARG A 43 -18.99 5.05 -6.66
C ARG A 43 -20.06 5.79 -7.47
N GLY A 44 -21.10 5.08 -7.91
CA GLY A 44 -22.29 5.66 -8.54
C GLY A 44 -23.27 6.27 -7.52
N LYS A 45 -24.32 6.95 -8.01
CA LYS A 45 -25.32 7.68 -7.18
C LYS A 45 -26.09 6.84 -6.14
N ASN A 46 -26.18 5.52 -6.33
CA ASN A 46 -26.77 4.55 -5.37
C ASN A 46 -25.76 3.46 -4.96
N ALA A 47 -24.47 3.71 -5.14
CA ALA A 47 -23.47 2.69 -4.87
C ALA A 47 -23.28 2.49 -3.37
N ASP A 48 -23.37 1.24 -2.94
CA ASP A 48 -23.16 0.84 -1.56
C ASP A 48 -21.66 0.95 -1.22
N ILE A 49 -21.29 2.11 -0.69
CA ILE A 49 -19.90 2.49 -0.41
C ILE A 49 -19.25 1.48 0.54
N LYS A 50 -20.01 0.94 1.51
CA LYS A 50 -19.51 -0.05 2.46
C LYS A 50 -19.14 -1.34 1.77
N ARG A 51 -20.01 -1.86 0.90
CA ARG A 51 -19.76 -3.09 0.15
C ARG A 51 -18.62 -2.96 -0.85
N ILE A 52 -18.47 -1.79 -1.47
CA ILE A 52 -17.32 -1.48 -2.32
C ILE A 52 -16.02 -1.51 -1.51
N LEU A 53 -16.05 -0.90 -0.32
CA LEU A 53 -14.90 -0.84 0.57
C LEU A 53 -14.49 -2.23 1.09
N GLU A 54 -15.46 -3.08 1.40
CA GLU A 54 -15.24 -4.47 1.80
C GLU A 54 -14.58 -5.25 0.68
N LYS A 55 -15.08 -5.14 -0.56
CA LYS A 55 -14.45 -5.77 -1.74
C LYS A 55 -13.03 -5.26 -1.98
N GLU A 56 -12.80 -3.96 -1.87
CA GLU A 56 -11.45 -3.38 -1.94
C GLU A 56 -10.54 -3.98 -0.85
N GLY A 57 -11.05 -4.09 0.38
CA GLY A 57 -10.35 -4.70 1.51
C GLY A 57 -10.00 -6.16 1.29
N GLU A 58 -10.94 -6.97 0.83
CA GLU A 58 -10.75 -8.39 0.51
C GLU A 58 -9.70 -8.58 -0.59
N MET A 59 -9.76 -7.78 -1.66
CA MET A 59 -8.74 -7.83 -2.73
C MET A 59 -7.36 -7.43 -2.22
N MET A 60 -7.26 -6.41 -1.37
CA MET A 60 -6.00 -6.02 -0.74
C MET A 60 -5.43 -7.12 0.17
N LEU A 61 -6.29 -7.75 0.99
CA LEU A 61 -5.90 -8.86 1.87
C LEU A 61 -5.50 -10.11 1.08
N ALA A 62 -6.20 -10.41 -0.02
CA ALA A 62 -5.85 -11.49 -0.92
C ALA A 62 -4.47 -11.25 -1.58
N ALA A 63 -4.19 -10.01 -2.00
CA ALA A 63 -2.89 -9.61 -2.51
C ALA A 63 -1.80 -9.65 -1.41
N ALA A 64 -2.15 -9.44 -0.15
CA ALA A 64 -1.24 -9.50 1.01
C ALA A 64 -0.78 -10.92 1.32
N GLY A 65 -1.68 -11.89 1.25
CA GLY A 65 -1.42 -13.26 1.67
C GLY A 65 -0.81 -13.33 3.08
N LYS A 66 0.31 -14.04 3.23
CA LYS A 66 1.05 -14.20 4.51
C LYS A 66 2.11 -13.12 4.74
N ASN A 67 2.13 -12.06 3.92
CA ASN A 67 3.12 -11.00 4.04
C ASN A 67 2.81 -10.11 5.25
N ARG A 68 3.84 -9.43 5.77
CA ARG A 68 3.64 -8.47 6.84
C ARG A 68 3.00 -7.20 6.29
N ILE A 69 1.76 -6.95 6.69
CA ILE A 69 0.97 -5.79 6.27
C ILE A 69 1.39 -4.56 7.07
N VAL A 70 1.68 -3.48 6.36
CA VAL A 70 1.94 -2.15 6.92
C VAL A 70 0.94 -1.19 6.27
N THR A 71 -0.01 -0.69 7.04
CA THR A 71 -1.01 0.27 6.53
C THR A 71 -0.49 1.69 6.69
N LEU A 72 -0.50 2.46 5.61
CA LEU A 72 -0.32 3.91 5.64
C LEU A 72 -1.69 4.52 5.96
N ASP A 73 -1.85 5.04 7.18
CA ASP A 73 -3.10 5.66 7.66
C ASP A 73 -2.76 6.97 8.41
N ILE A 74 -3.61 7.99 8.27
CA ILE A 74 -3.42 9.33 8.84
C ILE A 74 -3.32 9.31 10.38
N PRO A 75 -4.19 8.59 11.13
CA PRO A 75 -4.03 8.43 12.59
C PRO A 75 -2.96 7.40 12.97
N GLY A 76 -2.08 7.03 12.05
CA GLY A 76 -0.92 6.19 12.33
C GLY A 76 0.08 6.88 13.27
N LYS A 77 1.11 6.14 13.68
CA LYS A 77 2.22 6.75 14.40
C LYS A 77 3.01 7.62 13.41
N PRO A 78 3.17 8.94 13.64
CA PRO A 78 4.06 9.77 12.84
C PRO A 78 5.48 9.26 13.08
N TRP A 79 6.20 8.92 12.01
CA TRP A 79 7.58 8.49 12.12
C TRP A 79 8.50 9.56 11.56
N ASP A 80 9.56 9.82 12.31
CA ASP A 80 10.69 10.60 11.82
C ASP A 80 11.59 9.74 10.93
N THR A 81 12.30 10.35 9.98
CA THR A 81 13.25 9.69 9.07
C THR A 81 14.20 8.68 9.74
N PRO A 82 14.85 8.98 10.89
CA PRO A 82 15.70 8.01 11.57
C PRO A 82 14.92 6.83 12.17
N GLN A 83 13.68 7.04 12.62
CA GLN A 83 12.83 5.96 13.15
C GLN A 83 12.38 5.00 12.03
N LEU A 84 12.10 5.54 10.85
CA LEU A 84 11.82 4.76 9.66
C LEU A 84 13.04 3.92 9.25
N GLY A 85 14.24 4.52 9.24
CA GLY A 85 15.50 3.82 8.92
C GLY A 85 15.83 2.69 9.89
N ALA A 86 15.73 2.94 11.20
CA ALA A 86 15.95 1.92 12.23
C ALA A 86 14.98 0.75 12.10
N ARG A 87 13.73 1.03 11.73
CA ARG A 87 12.79 -0.02 11.35
C ARG A 87 13.29 -0.75 10.12
N THR A 88 13.54 -0.10 9.00
CA THR A 88 13.99 -0.79 7.78
C THR A 88 15.18 -1.71 8.05
N GLY A 89 16.20 -1.27 8.80
CA GLY A 89 17.36 -2.08 9.18
C GLY A 89 17.06 -3.24 10.14
N THR A 90 16.20 -3.04 11.15
CA THR A 90 15.73 -4.14 12.02
C THR A 90 14.96 -5.20 11.25
N LEU A 91 14.41 -4.82 10.10
CA LEU A 91 13.55 -5.68 9.30
C LEU A 91 14.36 -6.49 8.28
N GLU A 92 15.55 -6.04 7.87
CA GLU A 92 16.49 -6.78 7.01
C GLU A 92 16.98 -8.09 7.63
N THR A 93 17.01 -8.19 8.96
CA THR A 93 17.48 -9.39 9.68
C THR A 93 16.52 -10.58 9.61
N GLY A 94 15.27 -10.39 9.16
CA GLY A 94 14.30 -11.47 8.96
C GLY A 94 13.78 -11.50 7.52
N ARG A 95 13.58 -12.68 6.93
CA ARG A 95 12.99 -12.89 5.59
C ARG A 95 11.52 -12.42 5.48
N ALA A 96 11.23 -11.16 5.80
CA ALA A 96 9.89 -10.60 5.84
C ALA A 96 9.54 -9.98 4.48
N ARG A 97 8.57 -10.57 3.78
CA ARG A 97 7.89 -9.92 2.66
C ARG A 97 6.94 -8.87 3.23
N ARG A 98 7.03 -7.62 2.75
CA ARG A 98 6.23 -6.51 3.30
C ARG A 98 5.30 -5.97 2.25
N GLN A 99 4.09 -5.65 2.70
CA GLN A 99 3.13 -4.99 1.88
C GLN A 99 2.71 -3.67 2.50
N PHE A 100 2.89 -2.58 1.77
CA PHE A 100 2.37 -1.28 2.14
C PHE A 100 0.99 -1.12 1.52
N THR A 101 -0.02 -0.79 2.30
CA THR A 101 -1.34 -0.46 1.77
C THR A 101 -1.64 1.00 2.05
N GLY A 102 -2.06 1.74 1.02
CA GLY A 102 -2.47 3.15 1.16
C GLY A 102 -3.78 3.35 1.93
N ARG A 103 -4.47 2.26 2.28
CA ARG A 103 -5.76 2.28 2.95
C ARG A 103 -5.86 1.08 3.89
N ARG A 104 -6.29 1.30 5.13
CA ARG A 104 -6.62 0.22 6.05
C ARG A 104 -7.88 -0.50 5.53
N PRO A 105 -7.87 -1.83 5.32
CA PRO A 105 -9.07 -2.58 4.99
C PRO A 105 -10.17 -2.27 6.03
N GLY A 106 -11.34 -1.80 5.58
CA GLY A 106 -12.51 -1.59 6.45
C GLY A 106 -12.74 -0.20 7.05
N ARG A 107 -11.97 0.86 6.72
CA ARG A 107 -12.28 2.24 7.19
C ARG A 107 -12.93 3.12 6.12
N SER A 108 -14.16 3.54 6.39
CA SER A 108 -14.94 4.48 5.57
C SER A 108 -14.28 5.86 5.50
N LEU A 109 -14.27 6.47 4.31
CA LEU A 109 -13.77 7.84 4.03
C LEU A 109 -14.67 8.96 4.60
N SER A 110 -15.58 8.66 5.53
CA SER A 110 -16.58 9.61 6.06
C SER A 110 -16.01 10.62 7.07
N ARG A 111 -14.70 10.65 7.29
CA ARG A 111 -14.02 11.66 8.12
C ARG A 111 -12.70 12.06 7.46
N LEU A 112 -12.83 12.82 6.39
CA LEU A 112 -11.91 13.91 6.06
C LEU A 112 -12.74 15.18 6.02
#